data_AF-A0A914GRX3-F1
#
_entry.id   AF-A0A914GRX3-F1
#
_cell.length_a   1.000
_cell.length_b   1.000
_cell.length_c   1.000
_cell.angle_alpha   90.00
_cell.angle_beta   90.00
_cell.angle_gamma   90.00
#
_symmetry.space_group_name_H-M   'P 1'
#
loop_
_entity.id
_entity.type
_entity.pdbx_description
1 polymer ?
#
loop_
_entity_poly.entity_id
_entity_poly.type
_entity_poly.pdbx_seq_one_letter_code
_entity_poly.pdbx_strand_id
1 'polypeptide(L)'
;MLYWEYRRMFRQKWRHIRPIPEGSSYQKLARSRLLVTFVLFFVAWKSMGLYLNEKLLFDKDETTGEYRYFQPQEMKAIVKAKRMAYDTGLKKQEPVLTLEDVTVFPLDDE
;
A
#
# COMPACT_ATOMS: atom_id res chain seq x y z
N MET A 1 -25.93 -10.23 15.77
CA MET A 1 -25.61 -11.06 16.95
C MET A 1 -24.21 -11.68 16.82
N LEU A 2 -23.94 -12.55 15.85
CA LEU A 2 -22.65 -13.24 15.69
C LEU A 2 -21.38 -12.36 15.68
N TYR A 3 -21.41 -11.21 14.98
CA TYR A 3 -20.24 -10.32 14.90
C TYR A 3 -19.78 -9.80 16.27
N TRP A 4 -20.72 -9.53 17.18
CA TRP A 4 -20.43 -9.01 18.51
C TRP A 4 -19.85 -10.06 19.45
N GLU A 5 -20.30 -11.31 19.32
CA GLU A 5 -19.76 -12.45 20.05
C GLU A 5 -18.31 -12.75 19.60
N TYR A 6 -18.06 -12.72 18.29
CA TYR A 6 -16.71 -12.90 17.74
C TYR A 6 -15.74 -11.81 18.21
N ARG A 7 -16.18 -10.54 18.19
CA ARG A 7 -15.40 -9.41 18.72
C ARG A 7 -15.07 -9.58 20.21
N ARG A 8 -15.99 -10.17 20.99
CA ARG A 8 -15.78 -10.42 22.43
C ARG A 8 -14.77 -11.55 22.65
N MET A 9 -14.93 -12.68 21.98
CA MET A 9 -14.00 -13.81 22.03
C MET A 9 -12.60 -13.39 21.59
N PHE A 10 -12.50 -12.59 20.53
CA PHE A 10 -11.22 -12.07 20.05
C PHE A 10 -10.54 -11.20 21.11
N ARG A 11 -11.25 -10.23 21.70
CA ARG A 11 -10.68 -9.37 22.76
C ARG A 11 -10.23 -10.17 23.99
N GLN A 12 -10.98 -11.20 24.38
CA GLN A 12 -10.60 -12.08 25.49
C GLN A 12 -9.36 -12.90 25.16
N LYS A 13 -9.30 -13.48 23.95
CA LYS A 13 -8.14 -14.23 23.45
C LYS A 13 -6.89 -13.35 23.40
N TRP A 14 -7.01 -12.10 22.94
CA TRP A 14 -5.91 -11.13 22.94
C TRP A 14 -5.40 -10.77 24.33
N ARG A 15 -6.28 -10.66 25.34
CA ARG A 15 -5.87 -10.45 26.74
C ARG A 15 -5.13 -11.66 27.30
N HIS A 16 -5.52 -12.87 26.91
CA HIS A 16 -4.89 -14.10 27.37
C HIS A 16 -3.51 -14.33 26.75
N ILE A 17 -3.32 -13.92 25.48
CA ILE A 17 -2.03 -14.02 24.79
C ILE A 17 -0.99 -13.06 25.38
N ARG A 18 -1.41 -11.93 25.95
CA ARG A 18 -0.53 -10.94 26.58
C ARG A 18 -0.96 -10.68 28.03
N PRO A 19 -0.72 -11.63 28.97
CA PRO A 19 -0.95 -11.36 30.37
C PRO A 19 -0.11 -10.15 30.78
N ILE A 20 -0.75 -9.15 31.38
CA ILE A 20 -0.05 -8.01 31.95
C ILE A 20 0.69 -8.57 33.17
N PRO A 21 2.03 -8.51 33.23
CA PRO A 21 2.76 -8.99 34.38
C PRO A 21 2.37 -8.16 35.60
N GLU A 22 1.84 -8.86 36.61
CA GLU A 22 1.50 -8.27 37.91
C GLU A 22 2.77 -7.64 38.51
N GLY A 23 2.70 -6.35 38.87
CA GLY A 23 3.84 -5.58 39.37
C GLY A 23 4.70 -4.87 38.30
N SER A 24 4.32 -4.89 37.03
CA SER A 24 5.03 -4.11 36.00
C SER A 24 4.62 -2.63 35.99
N SER A 25 5.59 -1.72 36.16
CA SER A 25 5.39 -0.28 35.97
C SER A 25 4.91 0.00 34.54
N TYR A 26 3.91 0.86 34.39
CA TYR A 26 3.35 1.29 33.11
C TYR A 26 4.43 1.72 32.09
N GLN A 27 5.51 2.32 32.58
CA GLN A 27 6.66 2.71 31.78
C GLN A 27 7.39 1.52 31.13
N LYS A 28 7.49 0.37 31.82
CA LYS A 28 8.12 -0.86 31.29
C LYS A 28 7.25 -1.49 30.19
N LEU A 29 5.94 -1.46 30.34
CA LEU A 29 5.00 -1.92 29.32
C LEU A 29 5.01 -1.03 28.06
N ALA A 30 5.12 0.29 28.23
CA ALA A 30 5.24 1.20 27.11
C ALA A 30 6.55 0.99 26.33
N ARG A 31 7.69 0.87 27.05
CA ARG A 31 9.01 0.63 26.43
C ARG A 31 9.08 -0.70 25.68
N SER A 32 8.57 -1.78 26.27
CA SER A 32 8.54 -3.09 25.60
C SER A 32 7.67 -3.09 24.35
N ARG A 33 6.50 -2.44 24.38
CA ARG A 33 5.67 -2.28 23.18
C ARG A 33 6.40 -1.52 22.09
N LEU A 34 7.09 -0.43 22.43
CA LEU A 34 7.84 0.39 21.49
C LEU A 34 8.97 -0.42 20.83
N LEU A 35 9.71 -1.21 21.61
CA LEU A 35 10.74 -2.12 21.09
C LEU A 35 10.14 -3.19 20.17
N VAL A 36 9.03 -3.82 20.58
CA VAL A 36 8.35 -4.84 19.76
C VAL A 36 7.87 -4.25 18.44
N THR A 37 7.24 -3.07 18.46
CA THR A 37 6.79 -2.40 17.24
C THR A 37 7.96 -1.99 16.35
N PHE A 38 9.07 -1.56 16.94
CA PHE A 38 10.28 -1.20 16.21
C PHE A 38 10.89 -2.42 15.49
N VAL A 39 11.05 -3.54 16.21
CA VAL A 39 11.57 -4.79 15.61
C VAL A 39 10.63 -5.31 14.53
N LEU A 40 9.32 -5.33 14.78
CA LEU A 40 8.34 -5.74 13.78
C LEU A 40 8.37 -4.85 12.54
N PHE A 41 8.55 -3.54 12.72
CA PHE A 41 8.70 -2.61 11.60
C PHE A 41 9.92 -2.95 10.74
N PHE A 42 11.08 -3.24 11.36
CA PHE A 42 12.28 -3.63 10.63
C PHE A 42 12.12 -4.94 9.85
N VAL A 43 11.48 -5.94 10.47
CA VAL A 43 11.18 -7.22 9.80
C VAL A 43 10.24 -7.00 8.63
N ALA A 44 9.15 -6.27 8.84
CA ALA A 44 8.18 -5.95 7.79
C ALA A 44 8.80 -5.14 6.66
N TRP A 45 9.67 -4.18 6.99
CA TRP A 45 10.41 -3.39 6.01
C TRP A 45 11.31 -4.25 5.14
N LYS A 46 12.06 -5.17 5.76
CA LYS A 46 12.92 -6.13 5.06
C LYS A 46 12.12 -7.08 4.17
N SER A 47 11.02 -7.66 4.69
CA SER A 47 10.17 -8.54 3.90
C SER A 47 9.49 -7.80 2.76
N MET A 48 9.09 -6.54 2.96
CA MET A 48 8.51 -5.71 1.92
C MET A 48 9.51 -5.43 0.80
N GLY A 49 10.77 -5.17 1.14
CA GLY A 49 11.84 -5.02 0.16
C GLY A 49 12.07 -6.28 -0.67
N LEU A 50 12.08 -7.46 -0.03
CA LEU A 50 12.19 -8.74 -0.73
C LEU A 50 10.99 -9.01 -1.63
N TYR A 51 9.77 -8.78 -1.14
CA TYR A 51 8.55 -8.97 -1.92
C TYR A 51 8.49 -8.02 -3.13
N LEU A 52 8.85 -6.75 -2.95
CA LEU A 52 8.93 -5.79 -4.05
C LEU A 52 10.01 -6.17 -5.05
N ASN A 53 11.17 -6.66 -4.58
CA ASN A 53 12.24 -7.16 -5.43
C ASN A 53 11.74 -8.33 -6.28
N GLU A 54 11.14 -9.34 -5.63
CA GLU A 54 10.61 -10.53 -6.30
C GLU A 54 9.54 -10.15 -7.33
N LYS A 55 8.58 -9.31 -6.94
CA LYS A 55 7.49 -8.85 -7.81
C LYS A 55 7.94 -7.96 -8.96
N LEU A 56 9.00 -7.16 -8.79
CA LEU A 56 9.50 -6.29 -9.84
C LEU A 56 10.41 -7.05 -10.80
N LEU A 57 11.32 -7.87 -10.29
CA LEU A 57 12.45 -8.41 -11.05
C LEU A 57 12.23 -9.81 -11.63
N PHE A 58 11.23 -10.54 -11.14
CA PHE A 58 10.98 -11.90 -11.60
C PHE A 58 9.65 -12.00 -12.32
N ASP A 59 9.69 -12.62 -13.50
CA ASP A 59 8.50 -13.16 -14.14
C ASP A 59 8.40 -14.64 -13.76
N LYS A 60 7.19 -15.09 -13.47
CA LYS A 60 6.93 -16.49 -13.17
C LYS A 60 6.48 -17.16 -14.47
N ASP A 61 7.37 -17.95 -15.07
CA ASP A 61 7.02 -18.70 -16.28
C ASP A 61 5.95 -19.73 -15.92
N GLU A 62 4.75 -19.61 -16.49
CA GLU A 62 3.57 -20.41 -16.12
C GLU A 62 3.72 -21.90 -16.52
N THR A 63 4.64 -22.21 -17.44
CA THR A 63 4.82 -23.56 -17.98
C THR A 63 5.87 -24.39 -17.24
N THR A 64 6.97 -23.76 -16.79
CA THR A 64 8.08 -24.41 -16.08
C THR A 64 8.10 -24.10 -14.59
N GLY A 65 7.42 -23.04 -14.15
CA GLY A 65 7.42 -22.60 -12.75
C GLY A 65 8.76 -22.01 -12.29
N GLU A 66 9.70 -21.80 -13.20
CA GLU A 66 11.01 -21.22 -12.90
C GLU A 66 10.93 -19.70 -12.82
N TYR A 67 11.67 -19.14 -11.86
CA TYR A 67 11.78 -17.70 -11.66
C TYR A 67 12.88 -17.17 -12.57
N ARG A 68 12.50 -16.46 -13.63
CA ARG A 68 13.46 -15.84 -14.54
C ARG A 68 13.64 -14.36 -14.21
N TYR A 69 14.89 -13.92 -14.10
CA TYR A 69 15.23 -12.50 -13.98
C TYR A 69 14.89 -11.75 -15.27
N PHE A 70 14.18 -10.64 -15.17
CA PHE A 70 13.93 -9.75 -16.30
C PHE A 70 15.24 -9.20 -16.86
N GLN A 71 15.38 -9.22 -18.18
CA GLN A 71 16.45 -8.47 -18.82
C GLN A 71 16.14 -6.96 -18.81
N PRO A 72 17.16 -6.07 -18.75
CA PRO A 72 16.95 -4.62 -18.70
C PRO A 72 16.15 -4.06 -19.88
N GLN A 73 16.15 -4.74 -21.03
CA GLN A 73 15.41 -4.34 -22.22
C GLN A 73 13.91 -4.63 -22.10
N GLU A 74 13.55 -5.77 -21.53
CA GLU A 74 12.16 -6.19 -21.28
C GLU A 74 11.48 -5.27 -20.28
N MET A 75 12.18 -4.91 -19.20
CA MET A 75 11.74 -3.92 -18.22
C MET A 75 11.41 -2.56 -18.85
N LYS A 76 12.26 -2.07 -19.76
CA LYS A 76 12.02 -0.78 -20.46
C LYS A 76 10.77 -0.85 -21.34
N ALA A 77 10.53 -1.98 -22.01
CA ALA A 77 9.34 -2.20 -22.81
C ALA A 77 8.06 -2.21 -21.95
N ILE A 78 8.07 -2.90 -20.81
CA ILE A 78 6.95 -2.96 -19.86
C ILE A 78 6.64 -1.57 -19.30
N VAL A 79 7.66 -0.81 -18.89
CA VAL A 79 7.48 0.56 -18.37
C VAL A 79 6.89 1.48 -19.44
N LYS A 80 7.38 1.38 -20.69
CA LYS A 80 6.85 2.16 -21.81
C LYS A 80 5.40 1.79 -22.12
N ALA A 81 5.05 0.50 -22.12
CA ALA A 81 3.69 0.03 -22.33
C ALA A 81 2.73 0.50 -21.22
N LYS A 82 3.15 0.42 -19.95
CA LYS A 82 2.37 0.97 -18.82
C LYS A 82 2.14 2.47 -18.96
N ARG A 83 3.17 3.23 -19.30
CA ARG A 83 3.05 4.69 -19.49
C ARG A 83 2.05 5.04 -20.58
N MET A 84 2.12 4.35 -21.72
CA MET A 84 1.16 4.52 -22.81
C MET A 84 -0.27 4.15 -22.38
N ALA A 85 -0.46 3.09 -21.60
CA ALA A 85 -1.77 2.70 -21.06
C ALA A 85 -2.34 3.76 -20.10
N TYR A 86 -1.50 4.37 -19.25
CA TYR A 86 -1.90 5.51 -18.40
C TYR A 86 -2.29 6.73 -19.23
N ASP A 87 -1.49 7.09 -20.24
CA ASP A 87 -1.79 8.24 -21.12
C ASP A 87 -3.09 8.01 -21.92
N THR A 88 -3.36 6.77 -22.32
CA THR A 88 -4.62 6.41 -23.02
C THR A 88 -5.83 6.42 -22.06
N GLY A 89 -5.61 6.09 -20.78
CA GLY A 89 -6.62 6.19 -19.71
C GLY A 89 -6.95 7.64 -19.31
N LEU A 90 -5.94 8.53 -19.30
CA LEU A 90 -6.09 9.98 -19.09
C LEU A 90 -6.88 10.64 -20.22
N LYS A 91 -6.64 10.24 -21.48
CA LYS A 91 -7.42 10.72 -22.64
C LYS A 91 -8.93 10.40 -22.58
N LYS A 92 -9.34 9.43 -21.75
CA LYS A 92 -10.77 9.14 -21.52
C LYS A 92 -11.41 10.09 -20.50
N GLN A 93 -10.63 10.88 -19.77
CA GLN A 93 -11.08 11.71 -18.65
C GLN A 93 -11.01 13.21 -18.89
N GLU A 94 -10.47 13.71 -19.99
CA GLU A 94 -10.57 15.14 -20.31
C GLU A 94 -11.96 15.41 -20.91
N PRO A 95 -12.93 16.01 -20.17
CA PRO A 95 -14.00 16.72 -20.85
C PRO A 95 -13.32 17.84 -21.62
N VAL A 96 -13.54 17.88 -22.93
CA VAL A 96 -13.13 18.98 -23.79
C VAL A 96 -13.78 20.25 -23.22
N LEU A 97 -13.02 21.04 -22.46
CA LEU A 97 -13.39 22.40 -22.10
C LEU A 97 -13.39 23.21 -23.40
N THR A 98 -14.57 23.29 -24.00
CA THR A 98 -14.86 24.16 -25.13
C THR A 98 -14.64 25.61 -24.69
N LEU A 99 -13.88 26.37 -25.49
CA LEU A 99 -13.55 27.80 -25.27
C LEU A 99 -14.78 28.74 -25.35
N GLU A 100 -16.00 28.22 -25.23
CA GLU A 100 -17.25 28.99 -25.30
C GLU A 100 -17.70 29.53 -23.93
N ASP A 101 -17.14 29.06 -22.81
CA ASP A 101 -17.55 29.52 -21.46
C ASP A 101 -16.84 30.81 -21.00
N VAL A 102 -15.97 31.41 -21.84
CA VAL A 102 -15.29 32.67 -21.53
C VAL A 102 -15.98 33.83 -22.27
N THR A 103 -17.26 34.05 -22.01
CA THR A 103 -17.94 35.27 -22.46
C THR A 103 -18.57 36.03 -21.30
N VAL A 104 -17.97 37.20 -21.05
CA VAL A 104 -18.59 38.45 -20.57
C VAL A 104 -19.02 38.49 -19.10
N PHE A 105 -18.09 38.91 -18.24
CA PHE A 105 -18.43 39.75 -17.08
C PHE A 105 -18.20 41.21 -17.50
N PRO A 106 -19.22 42.08 -17.52
CA PRO A 106 -18.98 43.50 -17.62
C PRO A 106 -18.40 43.96 -16.27
N LEU A 107 -17.24 44.62 -16.31
CA LEU A 107 -16.77 45.42 -15.20
C LEU A 107 -17.59 46.72 -15.23
N ASP A 108 -18.50 46.87 -14.27
CA ASP A 108 -19.14 48.15 -14.00
C ASP A 108 -18.08 49.11 -13.44
N ASP A 109 -17.84 50.20 -14.18
CA ASP A 109 -17.14 51.39 -13.70
C ASP A 109 -18.14 52.27 -12.94
N GLU A 110 -18.05 52.33 -11.60
CA GLU A 110 -18.45 53.46 -10.74
C GLU A 110 -17.62 53.50 -9.45
#